data_AF-A0A1Y2NSH8-F1
#
_entry.id   AF-A0A1Y2NSH8-F1
#
_cell.length_a   1.000
_cell.length_b   1.000
_cell.length_c   1.000
_cell.angle_alpha   90.00
_cell.angle_beta   90.00
_cell.angle_gamma   90.00
#
_symmetry.space_group_name_H-M   'P 1'
#
loop_
_entity.id
_entity.type
_entity.pdbx_description
1 polymer ?
#
loop_
_entity_poly.entity_id
_entity_poly.type
_entity_poly.pdbx_seq_one_letter_code
_entity_poly.pdbx_strand_id
1 'polypeptide(L)' 'MCVRCDRITDAPVVVAEVHQNSGPGCHVYACRECAPGFPPVPDVLELFGGPYEGGRERGEREE' A
#
# COMPACT_ATOMS: atom_id res chain seq x y z
N MET A 1 -8.93 -5.28 17.77
CA MET A 1 -9.42 -3.90 17.95
C MET A 1 -9.55 -3.25 16.59
N CYS A 2 -10.66 -2.56 16.32
CA CYS A 2 -10.89 -1.82 15.07
C CYS A 2 -10.50 -0.35 15.24
N VAL A 3 -9.67 0.19 14.34
CA VAL A 3 -9.20 1.60 14.39
C VAL A 3 -10.33 2.63 14.18
N ARG A 4 -11.47 2.23 13.60
CA ARG A 4 -12.58 3.15 13.29
C ARG A 4 -13.65 3.22 14.38
N CYS A 5 -13.95 2.10 15.03
CA CYS A 5 -15.07 1.98 15.96
C CYS A 5 -14.69 1.43 17.34
N ASP A 6 -13.39 1.22 17.58
CA ASP A 6 -12.77 0.80 18.85
C ASP A 6 -13.21 -0.57 19.40
N ARG A 7 -14.11 -1.29 18.71
CA ARG A 7 -14.54 -2.63 19.13
C ARG A 7 -13.45 -3.69 18.90
N ILE A 8 -13.37 -4.66 19.80
CA ILE A 8 -12.63 -5.90 19.54
C ILE A 8 -13.42 -6.74 18.52
N THR A 9 -12.70 -7.37 17.60
CA THR A 9 -13.28 -8.18 16.52
C THR A 9 -12.41 -9.41 16.33
N ASP A 10 -13.05 -10.55 16.10
CA ASP A 10 -12.36 -11.83 15.82
C ASP A 10 -11.98 -11.98 14.34
N ALA A 11 -12.35 -11.01 13.50
CA ALA A 11 -12.02 -10.98 12.07
C ALA A 11 -11.40 -9.62 11.67
N PRO A 12 -10.20 -9.29 12.17
CA PRO A 12 -9.51 -8.05 11.81
C PRO A 12 -9.02 -8.08 10.35
N VAL A 13 -9.12 -6.95 9.65
CA VAL A 13 -8.62 -6.72 8.29
C VAL A 13 -7.55 -5.64 8.35
N VAL A 14 -6.39 -5.87 7.71
CA VAL A 14 -5.33 -4.85 7.58
C VAL A 14 -5.81 -3.76 6.63
N VAL A 15 -5.73 -2.50 7.05
CA VAL A 15 -6.16 -1.34 6.26
C VAL A 15 -5.06 -0.32 6.01
N ALA A 16 -3.95 -0.40 6.75
CA ALA A 16 -2.75 0.40 6.52
C ALA A 16 -1.54 -0.24 7.21
N GLU A 17 -0.34 0.13 6.75
CA GLU A 17 0.93 -0.20 7.38
C GLU A 17 1.67 1.08 7.72
N VAL A 18 2.03 1.22 8.98
CA VAL A 18 2.76 2.37 9.48
C VAL A 18 4.24 2.02 9.50
N HIS A 19 4.98 2.66 8.59
CA HIS A 19 6.43 2.62 8.59
C HIS A 19 6.96 3.63 9.61
N GLN A 20 8.03 3.28 10.31
CA GLN A 20 8.65 4.13 11.33
C GLN A 20 10.13 4.31 11.00
N ASN A 21 10.67 5.49 11.33
CA ASN A 21 12.09 5.81 11.10
C ASN A 21 13.02 5.08 12.09
N SER A 22 12.47 4.55 13.19
CA SER A 22 13.18 3.79 14.20
C SER A 22 12.26 2.74 14.81
N GLY A 23 12.70 1.48 14.82
CA GLY A 23 11.90 0.35 15.28
C GLY A 23 11.07 -0.31 14.15
N PRO A 24 10.44 -1.47 14.42
CA PRO A 24 9.61 -2.14 13.45
C PRO A 24 8.34 -1.32 13.17
N GLY A 25 7.89 -1.31 11.91
CA GLY A 25 6.58 -0.79 11.53
C GLY A 25 5.44 -1.59 12.18
N CYS A 26 4.21 -1.07 12.08
CA CYS A 26 3.03 -1.76 12.61
C CYS A 26 1.86 -1.77 11.62
N HIS A 27 1.05 -2.82 11.69
CA HIS A 27 -0.18 -2.92 10.91
C HIS A 27 -1.35 -2.25 11.65
N VAL A 28 -2.18 -1.54 10.89
CA VAL A 28 -3.43 -0.94 11.36
C VAL A 28 -4.59 -1.83 10.91
N TYR A 29 -5.48 -2.15 11.84
CA TYR A 29 -6.58 -3.08 11.61
C TYR A 29 -7.96 -2.41 11.74
N ALA A 30 -8.92 -2.84 10.91
CA ALA A 30 -10.34 -2.52 11.01
C ALA A 30 -11.20 -3.80 11.09
N CYS A 31 -12.43 -3.70 11.59
CA CYS A 31 -13.41 -4.78 11.45
C CYS A 31 -13.94 -4.86 10.02
N ARG A 32 -14.52 -6.01 9.64
CA ARG A 32 -15.06 -6.24 8.29
C ARG A 32 -16.07 -5.21 7.83
N GLU A 33 -16.89 -4.67 8.74
CA GLU A 33 -17.87 -3.63 8.42
C GLU A 33 -17.21 -2.28 8.09
N CYS A 34 -16.10 -1.96 8.74
CA CYS A 34 -15.41 -0.68 8.58
C CYS A 34 -14.33 -0.70 7.49
N ALA A 35 -13.76 -1.87 7.17
CA ALA A 35 -12.67 -2.02 6.22
C ALA A 35 -12.95 -1.42 4.82
N PRO A 36 -14.15 -1.55 4.22
CA PRO A 36 -14.44 -0.96 2.90
C PRO A 36 -14.38 0.58 2.85
N GLY A 37 -14.38 1.25 4.00
CA GLY A 37 -14.27 2.69 4.10
C GLY A 37 -12.83 3.23 4.05
N PHE A 38 -11.83 2.35 3.97
CA PHE A 38 -10.43 2.73 3.84
C PHE A 38 -9.98 2.57 2.38
N PRO A 39 -9.10 3.46 1.87
CA PRO A 39 -8.50 3.24 0.57
C PRO A 39 -7.73 1.90 0.57
N PRO A 40 -7.67 1.20 -0.58
CA PRO A 40 -6.83 0.02 -0.68
C PRO A 40 -5.39 0.37 -0.34
N VAL A 41 -4.71 -0.52 0.39
CA VAL A 41 -3.27 -0.37 0.62
C VAL A 41 -2.60 -0.48 -0.75
N PRO A 42 -1.91 0.58 -1.23
CA PRO A 42 -1.29 0.54 -2.55
C PRO A 42 -0.21 -0.54 -2.58
N ASP A 43 -0.16 -1.31 -3.66
CA ASP A 43 0.92 -2.26 -3.87
C ASP A 43 2.22 -1.48 -4.17
N VAL A 44 3.32 -1.91 -3.56
CA VAL A 44 4.62 -1.24 -3.70
C VAL A 44 5.07 -1.24 -5.16
N LEU A 45 4.81 -2.30 -5.92
CA LEU A 45 5.17 -2.40 -7.34
C LEU A 45 4.36 -1.42 -8.20
N GLU A 46 3.10 -1.18 -7.83
CA GLU A 46 2.24 -0.19 -8.50
C GLU A 46 2.73 1.24 -8.22
N LEU A 47 3.22 1.51 -7.00
CA LEU A 47 3.71 2.83 -6.62
C LEU A 47 5.03 3.22 -7.31
N PHE A 48 5.88 2.24 -7.60
CA PHE A 48 7.18 2.45 -8.26
C PHE A 48 7.16 2.26 -9.79
N GLY A 49 5.97 2.12 -10.39
CA GLY A 49 5.80 2.21 -11.84
C GLY A 49 6.20 0.97 -12.64
N GLY A 50 5.96 -0.23 -12.09
CA GLY A 50 6.07 -1.49 -12.85
C GLY A 50 7.47 -1.81 -13.43
N PRO A 51 7.66 -2.98 -14.05
CA PRO A 51 8.96 -3.38 -14.59
C PRO A 51 9.34 -2.50 -15.80
N TYR A 52 10.19 -1.50 -15.56
CA TYR A 52 11.07 -0.81 -16.52
C TYR A 52 10.63 -0.80 -18.01
N GLU A 53 9.57 -0.08 -18.40
CA GLU A 53 9.36 0.30 -19.81
C GLU A 53 10.26 1.50 -20.22
N GLY A 54 11.56 1.38 -19.91
CA GLY A 54 12.58 2.40 -20.12
C GLY A 54 13.49 2.11 -21.31
N GLY A 55 12.93 2.06 -22.51
CA GLY A 55 13.68 1.92 -23.77
C GLY A 55 13.37 3.06 -24.75
N ARG A 56 13.81 4.29 -24.45
CA ARG A 56 13.88 5.36 -25.47
C ARG A 56 15.12 5.14 -26.32
N GLU A 57 14.95 4.58 -27.50
CA GLU A 57 15.99 4.55 -28.53
C GLU A 57 16.18 5.98 -29.07
N ARG A 58 17.31 6.57 -28.71
CA ARG A 58 17.73 7.91 -29.10
C ARG A 58 18.45 7.80 -30.47
N GLY A 59 17.73 8.10 -31.54
CA GLY A 59 18.23 8.69 -32.79
C GLY A 59 19.33 7.96 -33.56
N GLU A 60 18.95 7.26 -34.62
CA GLU A 60 19.83 7.02 -35.77
C GLU A 60 19.83 8.29 -36.64
N ARG A 61 20.91 9.08 -36.53
CA ARG A 61 21.30 10.03 -37.57
C ARG A 61 22.42 9.36 -38.36
N GLU A 62 22.08 8.71 -39.47
CA GLU A 62 23.05 8.39 -40.52
C GLU A 62 22.98 9.43 -41.65
N GLU A 63 24.14 9.64 -42.26
CA GLU A 63 24.58 10.73 -43.13
C GLU A 63 23.95 10.74 -44.53
#